data_AF-A0A143XP42-F1
#
_entry.id   AF-A0A143XP42-F1
#
_cell.length_a   1.000
_cell.length_b   1.000
_cell.length_c   1.000
_cell.angle_alpha   90.00
_cell.angle_beta   90.00
_cell.angle_gamma   90.00
#
_symmetry.space_group_name_H-M   'P 1'
#
loop_
_entity.id
_entity.type
_entity.pdbx_description
1 polymer ?
#
loop_
_entity_poly.entity_id
_entity_poly.type
_entity_poly.pdbx_seq_one_letter_code
_entity_poly.pdbx_strand_id
1 'polypeptide(L)'
;MKLEAIKHQGARTDLTSAQVGPKLTAAEKIAENSPDSKSQIKRFIRLTELIPELLDMVDEKKIAFNPAYELSFLKPEEQQMLLDTMDYEQATPSLSQAQRMKKFSQEGKLSEDVMLAIMSEEKKGDLDKVTLTGDTLRKYFPKSYTPQRMQETIIKLLEQWQRRRQQQHDR
;
A
#
# COMPACT_ATOMS: atom_id res chain seq x y z
N MET A 1 -15.27 18.90 7.74
CA MET A 1 -16.55 19.53 8.15
C MET A 1 -17.83 18.89 7.58
N LYS A 2 -17.87 17.58 7.25
CA LYS A 2 -19.12 16.83 7.00
C LYS A 2 -19.48 15.82 8.10
N LEU A 3 -18.48 15.36 8.88
CA LEU A 3 -18.64 14.42 9.99
C LEU A 3 -19.27 15.06 11.25
N GLU A 4 -18.89 16.30 11.57
CA GLU A 4 -19.41 17.04 12.73
C GLU A 4 -20.92 17.35 12.61
N ALA A 5 -21.42 17.54 11.38
CA ALA A 5 -22.84 17.78 11.13
C ALA A 5 -23.73 16.55 11.39
N ILE A 6 -23.19 15.33 11.27
CA ILE A 6 -23.94 14.08 11.45
C ILE A 6 -23.98 13.65 12.92
N LYS A 7 -22.97 14.01 13.72
CA LYS A 7 -22.97 13.73 15.17
C LYS A 7 -24.06 14.49 15.93
N HIS A 8 -24.53 15.63 15.42
CA HIS A 8 -25.44 16.53 16.13
C HIS A 8 -26.88 16.59 15.58
N GLN A 9 -27.20 15.86 14.52
CA GLN A 9 -28.60 15.80 14.05
C GLN A 9 -29.43 14.76 14.80
N GLY A 10 -30.30 15.25 15.69
CA GLY A 10 -31.52 14.57 16.10
C GLY A 10 -31.41 13.68 17.33
N ALA A 11 -31.24 14.29 18.50
CA ALA A 11 -31.71 13.68 19.76
C ALA A 11 -33.24 13.68 19.76
N ARG A 12 -33.86 12.69 19.09
CA ARG A 12 -35.28 12.38 19.25
C ARG A 12 -35.42 11.33 20.34
N THR A 13 -35.98 11.73 21.48
CA THR A 13 -36.27 10.87 22.64
C THR A 13 -37.59 10.08 22.53
N ASP A 14 -38.17 10.00 21.33
CA ASP A 14 -39.51 9.42 21.13
C ASP A 14 -39.55 8.38 20.00
N LEU A 15 -38.68 7.38 20.08
CA LEU A 15 -38.92 6.12 19.36
C LEU A 15 -38.75 4.98 20.34
N THR A 16 -39.90 4.46 20.76
CA THR A 16 -40.06 3.28 21.58
C THR A 16 -39.34 2.08 20.94
N SER A 17 -38.72 1.29 21.82
CA SER A 17 -37.83 0.16 21.53
C SER A 17 -38.45 -0.91 20.63
N ALA A 18 -37.81 -1.19 19.49
CA ALA A 18 -37.91 -2.49 18.82
C ALA A 18 -36.66 -3.34 19.10
N GLN A 19 -36.93 -4.59 19.39
CA GLN A 19 -36.12 -5.70 19.89
C GLN A 19 -34.79 -5.95 19.14
N VAL A 20 -33.68 -5.83 19.88
CA VAL A 20 -32.34 -6.46 19.70
C VAL A 20 -31.74 -6.44 18.28
N GLY A 21 -31.15 -5.30 17.91
CA GLY A 21 -30.09 -5.21 16.91
C GLY A 21 -29.06 -4.17 17.35
N PRO A 22 -27.74 -4.40 17.22
CA PRO A 22 -26.74 -3.38 17.56
C PRO A 22 -26.99 -2.14 16.68
N LYS A 23 -27.07 -0.96 17.32
CA LYS A 23 -27.20 0.32 16.62
C LYS A 23 -26.09 0.42 15.58
N LEU A 24 -26.48 0.60 14.31
CA LEU A 24 -25.54 0.80 13.20
C LEU A 24 -24.57 1.94 13.54
N THR A 25 -23.27 1.66 13.44
CA THR A 25 -22.19 2.63 13.59
C THR A 25 -22.30 3.73 12.51
N ALA A 26 -21.69 4.91 12.74
CA ALA A 26 -21.75 6.02 11.79
C ALA A 26 -21.26 5.62 10.37
N ALA A 27 -20.26 4.75 10.29
CA ALA A 27 -19.78 4.20 9.01
C ALA A 27 -20.83 3.33 8.31
N GLU A 28 -21.69 2.64 9.06
CA GLU A 28 -22.76 1.81 8.50
C GLU A 28 -23.90 2.65 7.93
N LYS A 29 -24.24 3.76 8.59
CA LYS A 29 -25.21 4.73 8.07
C LYS A 29 -24.74 5.43 6.79
N ILE A 30 -23.43 5.69 6.68
CA ILE A 30 -22.83 6.30 5.48
C ILE A 30 -22.78 5.27 4.34
N ALA A 31 -22.48 4.00 4.63
CA ALA A 31 -22.41 2.94 3.63
C ALA A 31 -23.76 2.62 2.99
N GLU A 32 -24.86 2.71 3.74
CA GLU A 32 -26.21 2.56 3.18
C GLU A 32 -26.54 3.61 2.11
N ASN A 33 -25.85 4.76 2.13
CA ASN A 33 -26.07 5.88 1.22
C ASN A 33 -24.90 6.11 0.24
N SER A 34 -23.93 5.19 0.17
CA SER A 34 -22.73 5.30 -0.67
C SER A 34 -22.54 4.04 -1.50
N PRO A 35 -22.00 4.12 -2.74
CA PRO A 35 -21.54 2.94 -3.47
C PRO A 35 -20.34 2.24 -2.80
N ASP A 36 -19.69 2.89 -1.82
CA ASP A 36 -18.54 2.35 -1.11
C ASP A 36 -18.91 1.35 -0.01
N SER A 37 -18.14 0.28 0.12
CA SER A 37 -18.30 -0.66 1.23
C SER A 37 -18.05 -0.01 2.60
N LYS A 38 -18.69 -0.53 3.64
CA LYS A 38 -18.45 -0.15 5.05
C LYS A 38 -16.94 -0.12 5.39
N SER A 39 -16.19 -1.09 4.86
CA SER A 39 -14.74 -1.19 5.05
C SER A 39 -14.01 0.00 4.41
N GLN A 40 -14.39 0.37 3.19
CA GLN A 40 -13.80 1.51 2.48
C GLN A 40 -14.04 2.83 3.22
N ILE A 41 -15.27 3.06 3.69
CA ILE A 41 -15.62 4.26 4.48
C ILE A 41 -14.80 4.34 5.77
N LYS A 42 -14.62 3.23 6.48
CA LYS A 42 -13.75 3.19 7.67
C LYS A 42 -12.31 3.56 7.35
N ARG A 43 -11.78 3.13 6.19
CA ARG A 43 -10.42 3.50 5.75
C ARG A 43 -10.31 4.99 5.44
N PHE A 44 -11.31 5.57 4.78
CA PHE A 44 -11.35 7.03 4.54
C PHE A 44 -11.43 7.83 5.85
N ILE A 45 -12.28 7.41 6.80
CA ILE A 45 -12.33 8.04 8.12
C ILE A 45 -10.97 7.92 8.80
N ARG A 46 -10.28 6.79 8.67
CA ARG A 46 -8.98 6.60 9.30
C ARG A 46 -7.92 7.58 8.77
N LEU A 47 -7.98 8.00 7.51
CA LEU A 47 -7.03 9.00 6.98
C LEU A 47 -7.09 10.35 7.71
N THR A 48 -8.17 10.67 8.43
CA THR A 48 -8.25 11.91 9.22
C THR A 48 -7.34 11.92 10.44
N GLU A 49 -6.69 10.79 10.74
CA GLU A 49 -5.65 10.67 11.77
C GLU A 49 -4.25 10.98 11.24
N LEU A 50 -4.14 11.31 9.94
CA LEU A 50 -2.90 11.85 9.37
C LEU A 50 -2.71 13.30 9.80
N ILE A 51 -1.45 13.70 10.01
CA ILE A 51 -1.08 15.11 10.12
C ILE A 51 -1.37 15.84 8.79
N PRO A 52 -1.68 17.15 8.83
CA PRO A 52 -2.11 17.91 7.65
C PRO A 52 -1.21 17.74 6.43
N GLU A 53 0.10 17.75 6.63
CA GLU A 53 1.09 17.64 5.56
C GLU A 53 1.03 16.28 4.86
N LEU A 54 0.89 15.19 5.60
CA LEU A 54 0.73 13.85 5.01
C LEU A 54 -0.62 13.72 4.32
N LEU A 55 -1.68 14.35 4.85
CA LEU A 55 -2.99 14.36 4.21
C LEU A 55 -2.95 15.12 2.88
N ASP A 56 -2.30 16.28 2.85
CA ASP A 56 -2.10 17.07 1.62
C ASP A 56 -1.32 16.27 0.58
N MET A 57 -0.29 15.52 0.99
CA MET A 57 0.44 14.62 0.09
C MET A 57 -0.42 13.49 -0.49
N VAL A 58 -1.46 13.05 0.22
CA VAL A 58 -2.42 12.07 -0.30
C VAL A 58 -3.36 12.72 -1.31
N ASP A 59 -3.87 13.91 -1.00
CA ASP A 59 -4.77 14.66 -1.87
C ASP A 59 -4.08 15.06 -3.19
N GLU A 60 -2.79 15.42 -3.11
CA GLU A 60 -1.91 15.67 -4.26
C GLU A 60 -1.42 14.40 -4.97
N LYS A 61 -1.82 13.22 -4.49
CA LYS A 61 -1.44 11.89 -5.02
C LYS A 61 0.06 11.60 -4.98
N LYS A 62 0.83 12.31 -4.15
CA LYS A 62 2.25 12.01 -3.88
C LYS A 62 2.39 10.72 -3.06
N ILE A 63 1.45 10.46 -2.16
CA ILE A 63 1.34 9.20 -1.41
C ILE A 63 0.06 8.48 -1.85
N ALA A 64 0.19 7.20 -2.21
CA ALA A 64 -0.96 6.39 -2.56
C ALA A 64 -1.84 6.08 -1.33
N PHE A 65 -3.14 5.87 -1.57
CA PHE A 65 -4.13 5.62 -0.51
C PHE A 65 -3.77 4.48 0.46
N ASN A 66 -3.24 3.37 -0.06
CA ASN A 66 -2.94 2.19 0.78
C ASN A 66 -1.77 2.44 1.75
N PRO A 67 -0.60 2.95 1.31
CA PRO A 67 0.44 3.42 2.23
C PRO A 67 -0.10 4.43 3.25
N ALA A 68 -0.83 5.46 2.81
CA ALA A 68 -1.39 6.48 3.69
C ALA A 68 -2.32 5.90 4.77
N TYR A 69 -3.14 4.92 4.40
CA TYR A 69 -3.96 4.18 5.36
C TYR A 69 -3.11 3.49 6.42
N GLU A 70 -1.96 2.90 6.09
CA GLU A 70 -1.09 2.30 7.11
C GLU A 70 -0.38 3.37 7.97
N LEU A 71 0.05 4.48 7.36
CA LEU A 71 0.69 5.60 8.05
C LEU A 71 -0.23 6.29 9.06
N SER A 72 -1.54 6.31 8.80
CA SER A 72 -2.53 6.84 9.74
C SER A 72 -2.63 6.09 11.08
N PHE A 73 -1.90 4.97 11.25
CA PHE A 73 -1.77 4.25 12.51
C PHE A 73 -0.53 4.66 13.32
N LEU A 74 0.36 5.47 12.76
CA LEU A 74 1.50 6.03 13.47
C LEU A 74 1.05 7.16 14.40
N LYS A 75 1.80 7.37 15.48
CA LYS A 75 1.57 8.52 16.37
C LYS A 75 1.91 9.83 15.65
N PRO A 76 1.32 10.98 16.02
CA PRO A 76 1.62 12.26 15.37
C PRO A 76 3.12 12.59 15.31
N GLU A 77 3.86 12.32 16.39
CA GLU A 77 5.31 12.50 16.45
C GLU A 77 6.10 11.60 15.49
N GLU A 78 5.64 10.36 15.26
CA GLU A 78 6.23 9.44 14.29
C GLU A 78 5.89 9.86 12.85
N GLN A 79 4.71 10.46 12.64
CA GLN A 79 4.34 11.02 11.34
C GLN A 79 5.19 12.25 10.98
N GLN A 80 5.53 13.08 11.97
CA GLN A 80 6.44 14.21 11.76
C GLN A 80 7.85 13.74 11.41
N MET A 81 8.39 12.77 12.14
CA MET A 81 9.68 12.13 11.85
C MET A 81 9.73 11.54 10.43
N LEU A 82 8.61 10.99 9.96
CA LEU A 82 8.49 10.47 8.61
C LEU A 82 8.62 11.57 7.55
N LEU A 83 8.04 12.76 7.76
CA LEU A 83 8.22 13.87 6.83
C LEU A 83 9.69 14.25 6.67
N ASP A 84 10.42 14.34 7.79
CA ASP A 84 11.84 14.68 7.79
C ASP A 84 12.65 13.60 7.05
N THR A 85 12.31 12.32 7.27
CA THR A 85 12.96 11.19 6.60
C THR A 85 12.63 11.16 5.10
N MET A 86 11.40 11.50 4.72
CA MET A 86 10.98 11.56 3.31
C MET A 86 11.68 12.69 2.56
N ASP A 87 11.92 13.83 3.20
CA ASP A 87 12.71 14.92 2.63
C ASP A 87 14.18 14.53 2.53
N TYR A 88 14.75 13.89 3.55
CA TYR A 88 16.13 13.42 3.51
C TYR A 88 16.39 12.38 2.39
N GLU A 89 15.54 11.35 2.30
CA GLU A 89 15.65 10.29 1.27
C GLU A 89 15.09 10.71 -0.09
N GLN A 90 14.48 11.90 -0.20
CA GLN A 90 13.79 12.40 -1.39
C GLN A 90 12.80 11.37 -1.97
N ALA A 91 12.09 10.65 -1.09
CA ALA A 91 11.25 9.51 -1.46
C ALA A 91 10.02 9.38 -0.56
N THR A 92 8.91 8.89 -1.14
CA THR A 92 7.71 8.48 -0.39
C THR A 92 7.74 6.97 -0.08
N PRO A 93 7.21 6.55 1.08
CA PRO A 93 7.20 5.15 1.49
C PRO A 93 6.31 4.30 0.58
N SER A 94 6.81 3.12 0.24
CA SER A 94 6.01 2.05 -0.34
C SER A 94 5.02 1.47 0.68
N LEU A 95 4.05 0.68 0.21
CA LEU A 95 3.10 0.00 1.09
C LEU A 95 3.81 -0.91 2.11
N SER A 96 4.81 -1.68 1.67
CA SER A 96 5.58 -2.56 2.55
C SER A 96 6.35 -1.79 3.62
N GLN A 97 6.89 -0.62 3.28
CA GLN A 97 7.59 0.24 4.24
C GLN A 97 6.61 0.79 5.27
N ALA A 98 5.46 1.33 4.84
CA ALA A 98 4.42 1.84 5.73
C ALA A 98 3.87 0.75 6.68
N GLN A 99 3.65 -0.47 6.18
CA GLN A 99 3.24 -1.62 7.01
C GLN A 99 4.27 -1.97 8.09
N ARG A 100 5.55 -1.91 7.75
CA ARG A 100 6.63 -2.16 8.70
C ARG A 100 6.73 -1.05 9.74
N MET A 101 6.69 0.21 9.33
CA MET A 101 6.67 1.34 10.26
C MET A 101 5.53 1.19 11.28
N LYS A 102 4.32 0.90 10.81
CA LYS A 102 3.17 0.62 11.67
C LYS A 102 3.43 -0.51 12.66
N LYS A 103 4.02 -1.62 12.21
CA LYS A 103 4.38 -2.74 13.09
C LYS A 103 5.37 -2.30 14.18
N PHE A 104 6.44 -1.60 13.82
CA PHE A 104 7.42 -1.11 14.79
C PHE A 104 6.82 -0.08 15.77
N SER A 105 5.94 0.81 15.30
CA SER A 105 5.22 1.78 16.14
C SER A 105 4.33 1.08 17.18
N GLN A 106 3.58 0.07 16.76
CA GLN A 106 2.74 -0.74 17.65
C GLN A 106 3.55 -1.52 18.68
N GLU A 107 4.78 -1.92 18.34
CA GLU A 107 5.72 -2.55 19.27
C GLU A 107 6.47 -1.53 20.16
N GLY A 108 6.28 -0.22 19.96
CA GLY A 108 6.99 0.84 20.68
C GLY A 108 8.48 0.94 20.30
N LYS A 109 8.85 0.47 19.12
CA LYS A 109 10.23 0.33 18.64
C LYS A 109 10.52 1.18 17.39
N LEU A 110 9.58 2.02 16.95
CA LEU A 110 9.82 2.91 15.83
C LEU A 110 10.63 4.11 16.31
N SER A 111 11.93 4.07 16.07
CA SER A 111 12.84 5.21 16.23
C SER A 111 13.20 5.81 14.86
N GLU A 112 13.85 6.97 14.87
CA GLU A 112 14.36 7.63 13.68
C GLU A 112 15.30 6.73 12.87
N ASP A 113 16.27 6.09 13.53
CA ASP A 113 17.18 5.14 12.88
C ASP A 113 16.44 3.96 12.22
N VAL A 114 15.39 3.44 12.88
CA VAL A 114 14.58 2.34 12.34
C VAL A 114 13.75 2.83 11.15
N MET A 115 13.21 4.04 11.23
CA MET A 115 12.43 4.64 10.15
C MET A 115 13.30 4.90 8.92
N LEU A 116 14.48 5.48 9.11
CA LEU A 116 15.49 5.69 8.08
C LEU A 116 15.88 4.36 7.45
N ALA A 117 16.24 3.35 8.25
CA ALA A 117 16.58 2.02 7.74
C ALA A 117 15.44 1.40 6.90
N ILE A 118 14.18 1.55 7.32
CA ILE A 118 13.03 1.08 6.54
C ILE A 118 12.91 1.85 5.22
N MET A 119 13.16 3.16 5.22
CA MET A 119 13.05 4.03 4.04
C MET A 119 14.17 3.81 3.03
N SER A 120 15.40 3.62 3.50
CA SER A 120 16.59 3.40 2.66
C SER A 120 16.66 1.97 2.10
N GLU A 121 15.87 1.03 2.63
CA GLU A 121 15.76 -0.30 2.03
C GLU A 121 15.21 -0.22 0.60
N GLU A 122 15.90 -0.86 -0.34
CA GLU A 122 15.46 -0.95 -1.73
C GLU A 122 14.00 -1.43 -1.78
N LYS A 123 13.16 -0.65 -2.48
CA LYS A 123 11.77 -1.02 -2.73
C LYS A 123 11.79 -2.39 -3.41
N LYS A 124 11.35 -3.44 -2.69
CA LYS A 124 11.20 -4.81 -3.23
C LYS A 124 10.41 -4.91 -4.56
N GLY A 125 9.75 -3.83 -4.98
CA GLY A 125 9.08 -3.71 -6.28
C GLY A 125 10.02 -3.58 -7.48
N ASP A 126 11.26 -3.12 -7.28
CA ASP A 126 12.23 -2.85 -8.35
C ASP A 126 13.42 -3.84 -8.35
N LEU A 127 13.20 -5.07 -7.88
CA LEU A 127 14.13 -6.16 -8.19
C LEU A 127 14.01 -6.46 -9.70
N ASP A 128 14.81 -5.77 -10.52
CA ASP A 128 15.18 -6.09 -11.91
C ASP A 128 14.10 -6.84 -12.71
N LYS A 129 12.87 -6.33 -12.69
CA LYS A 129 11.72 -7.07 -13.23
C LYS A 129 11.69 -6.93 -14.74
N VAL A 130 12.46 -7.78 -15.42
CA VAL A 130 12.40 -7.91 -16.89
C VAL A 130 11.07 -8.56 -17.27
N THR A 131 10.13 -7.75 -17.77
CA THR A 131 8.82 -8.23 -18.22
C THR A 131 8.85 -8.52 -19.72
N LEU A 132 8.75 -9.79 -20.09
CA LEU A 132 8.60 -10.22 -21.48
C LEU A 132 7.13 -10.50 -21.78
N THR A 133 6.51 -9.69 -22.63
CA THR A 133 5.12 -9.89 -23.02
C THR A 133 4.98 -11.03 -24.03
N GLY A 134 3.82 -11.69 -24.03
CA GLY A 134 3.52 -12.77 -24.99
C GLY A 134 3.70 -12.32 -26.43
N ASP A 135 3.29 -11.09 -26.77
CA ASP A 135 3.44 -10.54 -28.13
C ASP A 135 4.90 -10.37 -28.53
N THR A 136 5.76 -9.96 -27.58
CA THR A 136 7.21 -9.84 -27.80
C THR A 136 7.84 -11.22 -28.03
N LEU A 137 7.36 -12.26 -27.36
CA LEU A 137 7.89 -13.61 -27.45
C LEU A 137 7.37 -14.38 -28.67
N ARG A 138 6.10 -14.17 -29.08
CA ARG A 138 5.44 -14.92 -30.16
C ARG A 138 6.19 -14.93 -31.50
N LYS A 139 6.97 -13.89 -31.80
CA LYS A 139 7.80 -13.83 -33.02
C LYS A 139 8.98 -14.82 -33.03
N TYR A 140 9.39 -15.33 -31.87
CA TYR A 140 10.50 -16.27 -31.72
C TYR A 140 10.06 -17.71 -31.47
N PHE A 141 8.76 -17.96 -31.26
CA PHE A 141 8.22 -19.28 -30.94
C PHE A 141 7.19 -19.73 -31.99
N PRO A 142 7.08 -21.04 -32.25
CA PRO A 142 6.01 -21.58 -33.08
C PRO A 142 4.63 -21.21 -32.53
N LYS A 143 3.65 -20.98 -33.43
CA LYS A 143 2.25 -20.66 -33.04
C LYS A 143 1.59 -21.73 -32.15
N SER A 144 2.10 -22.96 -32.18
CA SER A 144 1.63 -24.09 -31.39
C SER A 144 2.14 -24.12 -29.94
N TYR A 145 3.05 -23.22 -29.55
CA TYR A 145 3.58 -23.18 -28.20
C TYR A 145 2.60 -22.55 -27.21
N THR A 146 2.43 -23.20 -26.07
CA THR A 146 1.73 -22.63 -24.91
C THR A 146 2.68 -21.69 -24.16
N PRO A 147 2.16 -20.72 -23.38
CA PRO A 147 3.00 -19.84 -22.56
C PRO A 147 3.99 -20.61 -21.66
N GLN A 148 3.55 -21.72 -21.07
CA GLN A 148 4.40 -22.58 -20.25
C GLN A 148 5.58 -23.17 -21.04
N ARG A 149 5.34 -23.68 -22.25
CA ARG A 149 6.40 -24.20 -23.13
C ARG A 149 7.38 -23.10 -23.59
N MET A 150 6.88 -21.90 -23.84
CA MET A 150 7.76 -20.75 -24.12
C MET A 150 8.66 -20.46 -22.92
N GLN A 151 8.10 -20.40 -21.71
CA GLN A 151 8.86 -20.16 -20.48
C GLN A 151 9.93 -21.22 -20.23
N GLU A 152 9.59 -22.51 -20.33
CA GLU A 152 10.55 -23.61 -20.19
C GLU A 152 11.71 -23.51 -21.19
N THR A 153 11.40 -23.11 -22.43
CA THR A 153 12.40 -22.96 -23.48
C THR A 153 13.30 -21.76 -23.22
N ILE A 154 12.74 -20.63 -22.78
CA ILE A 154 13.50 -19.43 -22.41
C ILE A 154 14.50 -19.76 -21.30
N ILE A 155 14.05 -20.46 -20.25
CA ILE A 155 14.92 -20.87 -19.14
C ILE A 155 16.05 -21.76 -19.64
N LYS A 156 15.77 -22.77 -20.46
CA LYS A 156 16.80 -23.66 -21.03
C LYS A 156 17.83 -22.90 -21.87
N LEU A 157 17.40 -21.92 -22.67
CA LEU A 157 18.31 -21.10 -23.48
C LEU A 157 19.24 -20.25 -22.60
N LEU A 158 18.70 -19.67 -21.53
CA LEU A 158 19.49 -18.87 -20.57
C LEU A 158 20.48 -19.75 -19.79
N GLU A 159 20.08 -20.93 -19.35
CA GLU A 159 20.98 -21.89 -18.69
C GLU A 159 22.15 -22.30 -19.60
N GLN A 160 21.87 -22.60 -20.88
CA GLN A 160 22.91 -22.94 -21.85
C GLN A 160 23.86 -21.77 -22.11
N TRP A 161 23.33 -20.56 -22.25
CA TRP A 161 24.13 -19.35 -22.40
C TRP A 161 25.03 -19.11 -21.18
N GLN A 162 24.49 -19.24 -19.96
CA GLN A 162 25.25 -19.07 -18.72
C GLN A 162 26.40 -20.08 -18.62
N ARG A 163 26.13 -21.36 -18.92
CA ARG A 163 27.17 -22.42 -18.91
C ARG A 163 28.30 -22.12 -19.89
N ARG A 164 27.98 -21.66 -21.11
CA ARG A 164 29.00 -21.28 -22.11
C ARG A 164 29.82 -20.08 -21.65
N ARG A 165 29.19 -19.09 -21.01
CA ARG A 165 29.87 -17.90 -20.49
C ARG A 165 30.84 -18.24 -19.35
N GLN A 166 30.48 -19.14 -18.45
CA GLN A 166 31.36 -19.60 -17.37
C GLN A 166 32.60 -20.32 -17.93
N GLN A 167 32.41 -21.21 -18.90
CA GLN A 167 33.52 -21.92 -19.56
C GLN A 167 34.50 -21.01 -20.33
N GLN A 168 34.06 -19.84 -20.76
CA GLN A 168 34.91 -18.85 -21.43
C GLN A 168 35.64 -17.92 -20.45
N HIS A 169 35.13 -17.77 -19.23
CA HIS A 169 35.78 -16.97 -18.17
C HIS A 169 36.85 -17.73 -17.39
N ASP A 170 36.81 -19.08 -17.41
CA ASP A 170 37.77 -19.97 -16.75
C ASP A 170 38.98 -20.34 -17.65
N ARG A 171 39.18 -19.65 -18.77
CA ARG A 171 40.33 -19.79 -19.69
C ARG A 171 41.12 -18.50 -19.77
#